data_AF-A0A8T0V632-F1
#
_entry.id   AF-A0A8T0V632-F1
#
_cell.length_a   1.000
_cell.length_b   1.000
_cell.length_c   1.000
_cell.angle_alpha   90.00
_cell.angle_beta   90.00
_cell.angle_gamma   90.00
#
_symmetry.space_group_name_H-M   'P 1'
#
loop_
_entity.id
_entity.type
_entity.pdbx_description
1 polymer ?
#
loop_
_entity_poly.entity_id
_entity_poly.type
_entity_poly.pdbx_seq_one_letter_code
_entity_poly.pdbx_strand_id
1 'polypeptide(L)'
;MFSLRSCGRQPSHQLSCASSTLNVNDLHRSVILGSSWQLSKGEEPGRRRRPRSHSHPPQQRRRVFHHPCGSGAAARPCGVVGDRVTVLTIDGGGIRGLIPGTVLAFLEARLQEQDGPAARLADYFDYIAGTSTGGLIAAMLATPGKDGRPRFSADGINPFYLEHGPHIFPQRWSSLAAGIAAAWGPKYDGEYLRALIREKLGEKRVLDTLTNVVIPTFDIKLLQPIIFSTYDAKVTPSKNALLSDVCIGTSAAPTYLPAHYFWTKDANREKCEYNLIDGGVAANNPTMVAMTMITEEIIMARKEDAHQYLTTPDENCGRFLVLSIGTGLRSEEEQYTAETCSRWGKIGWVRKRGMVPITDFFMAASSDLVDIHVATKFKLYRSESNYLRLQDNTLGGTAAAVDAATPENMGDLVGTGENLLRQQVSRVNVDTGKYEVVPGERTNAQALADLARQLSEERTTRLRQGKAVPGRGVCAAR
;
A
#
# COMPACT_ATOMS: atom_id res chain seq x y z
N MET A 1 14.57 -29.66 -61.82
CA MET A 1 14.16 -29.44 -63.23
C MET A 1 12.83 -28.71 -63.19
N PHE A 2 12.88 -27.39 -63.38
CA PHE A 2 12.28 -26.62 -64.50
C PHE A 2 10.75 -26.48 -64.36
N SER A 3 10.12 -25.30 -64.42
CA SER A 3 10.49 -24.07 -65.12
C SER A 3 9.80 -22.82 -64.52
N LEU A 4 10.39 -21.68 -64.87
CA LEU A 4 10.17 -20.28 -64.46
C LEU A 4 9.06 -19.52 -65.21
N ARG A 5 8.81 -18.30 -64.70
CA ARG A 5 8.27 -17.03 -65.30
C ARG A 5 6.77 -16.76 -65.05
N SER A 6 6.31 -15.56 -64.69
CA SER A 6 6.84 -14.19 -64.89
C SER A 6 6.31 -13.13 -63.90
N CYS A 7 7.06 -12.03 -63.81
CA CYS A 7 6.85 -10.75 -63.12
C CYS A 7 5.45 -10.13 -63.06
N GLY A 8 5.22 -9.32 -62.01
CA GLY A 8 4.50 -8.04 -62.18
C GLY A 8 3.81 -7.42 -60.94
N ARG A 9 4.49 -6.41 -60.35
CA ARG A 9 3.97 -5.24 -59.60
C ARG A 9 3.47 -5.37 -58.14
N GLN A 10 4.00 -4.44 -57.34
CA GLN A 10 3.71 -4.06 -55.95
C GLN A 10 2.52 -3.06 -55.88
N PRO A 11 2.03 -2.65 -54.68
CA PRO A 11 0.66 -2.92 -54.24
C PRO A 11 -0.24 -1.67 -54.15
N SER A 12 -1.55 -1.89 -54.13
CA SER A 12 -2.54 -0.93 -53.64
C SER A 12 -3.05 -1.37 -52.26
N HIS A 13 -2.93 -0.47 -51.29
CA HIS A 13 -3.46 -0.60 -49.94
C HIS A 13 -4.99 -0.79 -49.95
N GLN A 14 -5.47 -1.85 -49.31
CA GLN A 14 -6.82 -1.89 -48.75
C GLN A 14 -6.71 -2.22 -47.26
N LEU A 15 -7.21 -1.28 -46.45
CA LEU A 15 -7.45 -1.44 -45.03
C LEU A 15 -8.49 -2.54 -44.81
N SER A 16 -8.11 -3.59 -44.09
CA SER A 16 -9.03 -4.54 -43.48
C SER A 16 -9.08 -4.28 -41.98
N CYS A 17 -10.27 -3.99 -41.47
CA CYS A 17 -10.56 -3.91 -40.04
C CYS A 17 -10.29 -5.27 -39.39
N ALA A 18 -9.27 -5.35 -38.54
CA ALA A 18 -9.14 -6.42 -37.58
C ALA A 18 -9.79 -5.99 -36.26
N SER A 19 -10.88 -6.67 -35.89
CA SER A 19 -11.44 -6.62 -34.54
C SER A 19 -10.43 -7.22 -33.57
N SER A 20 -9.75 -6.37 -32.80
CA SER A 20 -8.91 -6.81 -31.69
C SER A 20 -9.76 -6.96 -30.43
N THR A 21 -10.02 -8.21 -30.05
CA THR A 21 -10.40 -8.55 -28.68
C THR A 21 -9.23 -8.19 -27.76
N LEU A 22 -9.42 -7.17 -26.91
CA LEU A 22 -8.46 -6.76 -25.89
C LEU A 22 -8.24 -7.91 -24.89
N ASN A 23 -7.02 -8.42 -24.86
CA ASN A 23 -6.59 -9.43 -23.89
C ASN A 23 -6.21 -8.73 -22.58
N VAL A 24 -6.78 -9.20 -21.46
CA VAL A 24 -6.62 -8.63 -20.10
C VAL A 24 -5.14 -8.58 -19.66
N ASN A 25 -4.30 -9.47 -20.20
CA ASN A 25 -2.87 -9.50 -19.89
C ASN A 25 -2.07 -8.30 -20.46
N ASP A 26 -2.56 -7.63 -21.50
CA ASP A 26 -1.86 -6.48 -22.11
C ASP A 26 -2.11 -5.16 -21.37
N LEU A 27 -3.22 -5.06 -20.62
CA LEU A 27 -3.50 -3.89 -19.76
C LEU A 27 -2.55 -3.84 -18.56
N HIS A 28 -2.29 -4.99 -17.90
CA HIS A 28 -1.40 -5.05 -16.74
C HIS A 28 0.04 -4.65 -17.06
N ARG A 29 0.55 -4.91 -18.27
CA ARG A 29 1.92 -4.53 -18.67
C ARG A 29 2.06 -3.04 -18.96
N SER A 30 1.02 -2.40 -19.49
CA SER A 30 1.09 -1.01 -19.95
C SER A 30 0.97 0.01 -18.81
N VAL A 31 0.27 -0.35 -17.73
CA VAL A 31 0.08 0.55 -16.56
C VAL A 31 1.31 0.62 -15.66
N ILE A 32 2.22 -0.37 -15.72
CA ILE A 32 3.39 -0.48 -14.82
C ILE A 32 4.68 0.13 -15.42
N LEU A 33 4.78 0.27 -16.75
CA LEU A 33 5.99 0.77 -17.42
C LEU A 33 5.77 2.13 -18.10
N GLY A 34 5.64 3.18 -17.29
CA GLY A 34 5.66 4.56 -17.77
C GLY A 34 7.06 5.17 -17.69
N SER A 35 7.83 5.14 -18.79
CA SER A 35 8.80 6.17 -19.22
C SER A 35 9.72 5.64 -20.35
N SER A 36 9.37 5.92 -21.61
CA SER A 36 10.28 5.81 -22.76
C SER A 36 10.50 7.20 -23.33
N TRP A 37 11.65 7.82 -23.02
CA TRP A 37 12.09 9.06 -23.62
C TRP A 37 12.74 8.79 -24.98
N GLN A 38 12.14 9.28 -26.06
CA GLN A 38 12.76 9.33 -27.38
C GLN A 38 13.72 10.53 -27.45
N LEU A 39 15.00 10.24 -27.64
CA LEU A 39 16.07 11.19 -27.93
C LEU A 39 16.06 11.59 -29.41
N SER A 40 15.93 12.89 -29.69
CA SER A 40 16.25 13.48 -31.00
C SER A 40 17.68 14.02 -30.99
N LYS A 41 18.53 13.51 -31.91
CA LYS A 41 19.76 14.16 -32.39
C LYS A 41 19.38 15.48 -33.08
N GLY A 42 20.15 16.55 -33.19
CA GLY A 42 21.55 16.87 -32.88
C GLY A 42 21.96 17.98 -33.84
N GLU A 43 22.66 19.02 -33.40
CA GLU A 43 23.49 19.89 -34.25
C GLU A 43 24.37 20.83 -33.40
N GLU A 44 25.63 20.95 -33.79
CA GLU A 44 26.72 21.85 -33.33
C GLU A 44 27.45 22.29 -34.64
N PRO A 45 28.43 23.25 -34.71
CA PRO A 45 29.22 23.90 -33.64
C PRO A 45 29.57 25.40 -33.84
N GLY A 46 30.27 26.06 -32.87
CA GLY A 46 31.07 27.25 -33.22
C GLY A 46 31.62 28.22 -32.12
N ARG A 47 32.84 27.95 -31.63
CA ARG A 47 33.98 28.86 -31.24
C ARG A 47 34.00 29.77 -29.97
N ARG A 48 34.86 29.33 -29.02
CA ARG A 48 36.04 29.96 -28.31
C ARG A 48 35.99 31.36 -27.64
N ARG A 49 36.22 31.44 -26.30
CA ARG A 49 37.47 31.83 -25.54
C ARG A 49 37.19 32.06 -24.02
N ARG A 50 38.22 31.86 -23.16
CA ARG A 50 38.26 31.83 -21.66
C ARG A 50 38.52 33.23 -20.99
N PRO A 51 38.79 33.38 -19.65
CA PRO A 51 37.91 33.24 -18.45
C PRO A 51 38.04 34.44 -17.42
N ARG A 52 37.37 34.32 -16.25
CA ARG A 52 37.33 35.18 -15.02
C ARG A 52 36.17 36.20 -15.01
N SER A 53 35.38 36.39 -13.96
CA SER A 53 35.64 36.41 -12.51
C SER A 53 34.43 35.95 -11.67
N HIS A 54 34.65 35.71 -10.38
CA HIS A 54 33.65 35.29 -9.39
C HIS A 54 32.50 36.29 -9.20
N SER A 55 31.27 35.79 -9.32
CA SER A 55 30.08 36.36 -8.70
C SER A 55 29.10 35.25 -8.35
N HIS A 56 28.46 35.38 -7.19
CA HIS A 56 27.48 34.46 -6.62
C HIS A 56 26.40 34.02 -7.62
N PRO A 57 25.90 32.76 -7.57
CA PRO A 57 24.82 32.36 -8.46
C PRO A 57 23.55 33.14 -8.10
N PRO A 58 22.82 33.70 -9.09
CA PRO A 58 21.55 34.33 -8.83
C PRO A 58 20.54 33.25 -8.40
N GLN A 59 19.78 33.54 -7.34
CA GLN A 59 18.58 32.79 -6.99
C GLN A 59 17.73 32.61 -8.25
N GLN A 60 17.63 31.38 -8.72
CA GLN A 60 16.67 30.99 -9.74
C GLN A 60 15.28 31.29 -9.17
N ARG A 61 14.68 32.40 -9.60
CA ARG A 61 13.25 32.64 -9.44
C ARG A 61 12.53 31.47 -10.12
N ARG A 62 12.11 30.48 -9.33
CA ARG A 62 11.22 29.42 -9.76
C ARG A 62 9.98 30.10 -10.35
N ARG A 63 9.72 29.88 -11.64
CA ARG A 63 8.46 30.27 -12.26
C ARG A 63 7.38 29.39 -11.64
N VAL A 64 6.67 29.95 -10.67
CA VAL A 64 5.38 29.41 -10.22
C VAL A 64 4.44 29.53 -11.42
N PHE A 65 4.00 28.40 -11.96
CA PHE A 65 2.90 28.39 -12.91
C PHE A 65 1.61 28.73 -12.16
N HIS A 66 1.30 30.02 -12.03
CA HIS A 66 -0.05 30.45 -11.71
C HIS A 66 -0.91 30.28 -12.96
N HIS A 67 -1.68 29.20 -13.03
CA HIS A 67 -2.88 29.18 -13.85
C HIS A 67 -3.99 29.91 -13.11
N PRO A 68 -4.52 31.04 -13.61
CA PRO A 68 -5.76 31.58 -13.13
C PRO A 68 -6.88 30.66 -13.64
N CYS A 69 -7.33 29.72 -12.81
CA CYS A 69 -8.53 28.95 -13.11
C CYS A 69 -9.74 29.86 -12.84
N GLY A 70 -10.49 30.16 -13.91
CA GLY A 70 -11.63 31.07 -13.89
C GLY A 70 -12.71 30.67 -12.89
N SER A 71 -13.26 31.68 -12.23
CA SER A 71 -14.48 31.60 -11.43
C SER A 71 -15.66 31.27 -12.36
N GLY A 72 -16.22 30.06 -12.27
CA GLY A 72 -17.43 29.74 -13.04
C GLY A 72 -17.91 28.29 -13.03
N ALA A 73 -17.08 27.29 -12.71
CA ALA A 73 -17.56 25.92 -12.55
C ALA A 73 -17.98 25.68 -11.10
N ALA A 74 -19.28 25.56 -10.84
CA ALA A 74 -19.81 25.09 -9.56
C ALA A 74 -19.17 23.72 -9.24
N ALA A 75 -18.42 23.64 -8.14
CA ALA A 75 -17.90 22.39 -7.64
C ALA A 75 -19.08 21.45 -7.37
N ARG A 76 -19.15 20.33 -8.10
CA ARG A 76 -20.09 19.25 -7.78
C ARG A 76 -19.72 18.69 -6.40
N PRO A 77 -20.68 18.24 -5.58
CA PRO A 77 -20.43 17.96 -4.16
C PRO A 77 -19.41 16.85 -3.98
N CYS A 78 -18.54 16.97 -2.97
CA CYS A 78 -17.86 15.83 -2.33
C CYS A 78 -18.88 14.68 -2.15
N GLY A 79 -18.48 13.44 -2.40
CA GLY A 79 -19.38 12.29 -2.58
C GLY A 79 -20.58 12.28 -1.63
N VAL A 80 -21.77 12.03 -2.19
CA VAL A 80 -23.03 11.95 -1.44
C VAL A 80 -22.91 10.87 -0.37
N VAL A 81 -23.36 11.16 0.84
CA VAL A 81 -23.33 10.19 1.94
C VAL A 81 -24.11 8.93 1.54
N GLY A 82 -23.47 7.77 1.70
CA GLY A 82 -23.96 6.46 1.26
C GLY A 82 -23.36 5.97 -0.06
N ASP A 83 -22.71 6.85 -0.84
CA ASP A 83 -22.09 6.53 -2.14
C ASP A 83 -20.56 6.64 -2.14
N ARG A 84 -19.94 6.98 -1.00
CA ARG A 84 -18.48 7.01 -0.89
C ARG A 84 -17.92 5.60 -0.87
N VAL A 85 -16.64 5.42 -1.22
CA VAL A 85 -15.90 4.17 -1.03
C VAL A 85 -14.95 4.35 0.15
N THR A 86 -15.14 3.54 1.17
CA THR A 86 -14.39 3.61 2.43
C THR A 86 -13.21 2.66 2.40
N VAL A 87 -12.00 3.20 2.62
CA VAL A 87 -10.75 2.45 2.47
C VAL A 87 -9.88 2.64 3.70
N LEU A 88 -9.48 1.52 4.31
CA LEU A 88 -8.44 1.48 5.34
C LEU A 88 -7.16 0.92 4.74
N THR A 89 -6.04 1.62 4.86
CA THR A 89 -4.72 1.14 4.44
C THR A 89 -3.74 1.14 5.60
N ILE A 90 -2.96 0.07 5.71
CA ILE A 90 -2.00 -0.15 6.80
C ILE A 90 -0.63 -0.49 6.21
N ASP A 91 0.37 0.30 6.57
CA ASP A 91 1.73 0.13 6.07
C ASP A 91 2.44 -1.11 6.65
N GLY A 92 3.48 -1.55 5.94
CA GLY A 92 4.44 -2.53 6.45
C GLY A 92 5.45 -1.93 7.44
N GLY A 93 5.89 -2.74 8.40
CA GLY A 93 6.87 -2.29 9.39
C GLY A 93 7.26 -3.26 10.51
N GLY A 94 7.01 -4.56 10.35
CA GLY A 94 7.38 -5.57 11.35
C GLY A 94 6.67 -5.36 12.69
N ILE A 95 7.39 -5.43 13.80
CA ILE A 95 6.85 -5.28 15.16
C ILE A 95 6.23 -3.89 15.41
N ARG A 96 6.56 -2.90 14.58
CA ARG A 96 5.97 -1.55 14.62
C ARG A 96 4.48 -1.52 14.27
N GLY A 97 3.89 -2.65 13.88
CA GLY A 97 2.44 -2.86 13.78
C GLY A 97 1.65 -2.54 15.06
N LEU A 98 2.33 -2.47 16.20
CA LEU A 98 1.75 -1.98 17.46
C LEU A 98 1.25 -0.53 17.36
N ILE A 99 1.89 0.32 16.54
CA ILE A 99 1.46 1.71 16.33
C ILE A 99 0.08 1.76 15.64
N PRO A 100 -0.12 1.18 14.44
CA PRO A 100 -1.44 1.13 13.84
C PRO A 100 -2.43 0.31 14.67
N GLY A 101 -2.00 -0.74 15.39
CA GLY A 101 -2.87 -1.48 16.31
C GLY A 101 -3.52 -0.58 17.37
N THR A 102 -2.74 0.30 18.01
CA THR A 102 -3.27 1.30 18.96
C THR A 102 -4.29 2.24 18.32
N VAL A 103 -3.98 2.76 17.12
CA VAL A 103 -4.86 3.69 16.39
C VAL A 103 -6.17 3.03 15.99
N LEU A 104 -6.11 1.79 15.49
CA LEU A 104 -7.27 1.01 15.08
C LEU A 104 -8.16 0.64 16.26
N ALA A 105 -7.57 0.29 17.40
CA ALA A 105 -8.31 0.04 18.64
C ALA A 105 -9.09 1.29 19.08
N PHE A 106 -8.48 2.47 19.00
CA PHE A 106 -9.17 3.74 19.28
C PHE A 106 -10.35 3.98 18.33
N LEU A 107 -10.15 3.80 17.02
CA LEU A 107 -11.20 3.99 16.02
C LEU A 107 -12.36 3.02 16.21
N GLU A 108 -12.07 1.73 16.42
CA GLU A 108 -13.11 0.72 16.65
C GLU A 108 -13.90 1.01 17.93
N ALA A 109 -13.24 1.49 19.00
CA ALA A 109 -13.93 1.92 20.21
C ALA A 109 -14.86 3.11 19.96
N ARG A 110 -14.45 4.11 19.16
CA ARG A 110 -15.34 5.23 18.78
C ARG A 110 -16.57 4.76 18.00
N LEU A 111 -16.41 3.77 17.11
CA LEU A 111 -17.53 3.17 16.38
C LEU A 111 -18.46 2.37 17.31
N GLN A 112 -17.89 1.65 18.28
CA GLN A 112 -18.67 0.91 19.29
C GLN A 112 -19.46 1.81 20.23
N GLU A 113 -18.93 2.99 20.58
CA GLU A 113 -19.66 4.02 21.34
C GLU A 113 -20.87 4.55 20.56
N GLN A 114 -20.78 4.63 19.23
CA GLN A 114 -21.85 5.17 18.37
C GLN A 114 -22.90 4.12 17.99
N ASP A 115 -22.45 2.93 17.57
CA ASP A 115 -23.29 1.92 16.92
C ASP A 115 -23.45 0.63 17.75
N GLY A 116 -22.83 0.57 18.94
CA GLY A 116 -22.92 -0.53 19.88
C GLY A 116 -21.70 -1.47 19.91
N PRO A 117 -21.55 -2.29 20.97
CA PRO A 117 -20.31 -3.04 21.27
C PRO A 117 -19.97 -4.13 20.24
N ALA A 118 -20.95 -4.51 19.41
CA ALA A 118 -20.76 -5.49 18.35
C ALA A 118 -20.06 -4.90 17.12
N ALA A 119 -19.97 -3.56 16.97
CA ALA A 119 -19.36 -2.90 15.83
C ALA A 119 -17.91 -3.34 15.62
N ARG A 120 -17.54 -3.65 14.37
CA ARG A 120 -16.16 -3.99 13.97
C ARG A 120 -15.75 -3.22 12.73
N LEU A 121 -14.46 -2.94 12.58
CA LEU A 121 -13.94 -2.16 11.44
C LEU A 121 -14.39 -2.69 10.06
N ALA A 122 -14.47 -4.01 9.88
CA ALA A 122 -14.93 -4.64 8.65
C ALA A 122 -16.40 -4.38 8.30
N ASP A 123 -17.21 -3.84 9.22
CA ASP A 123 -18.59 -3.43 8.93
C ASP A 123 -18.68 -2.04 8.27
N TYR A 124 -17.59 -1.26 8.34
CA TYR A 124 -17.56 0.15 7.94
C TYR A 124 -16.64 0.42 6.76
N PHE A 125 -15.58 -0.37 6.60
CA PHE A 125 -14.63 -0.26 5.50
C PHE A 125 -14.99 -1.24 4.37
N ASP A 126 -15.20 -0.71 3.17
CA ASP A 126 -15.42 -1.48 1.94
C ASP A 126 -14.16 -2.23 1.50
N TYR A 127 -12.99 -1.65 1.79
CA TYR A 127 -11.68 -2.23 1.54
C TYR A 127 -10.75 -2.07 2.74
N ILE A 128 -10.05 -3.14 3.09
CA ILE A 128 -8.91 -3.12 4.01
C ILE A 128 -7.67 -3.60 3.26
N ALA A 129 -6.72 -2.69 3.09
CA ALA A 129 -5.47 -2.95 2.40
C ALA A 129 -4.30 -2.97 3.39
N GLY A 130 -3.32 -3.83 3.14
CA GLY A 130 -2.19 -3.95 4.04
C GLY A 130 -0.97 -4.60 3.41
N THR A 131 0.21 -4.09 3.74
CA THR A 131 1.50 -4.66 3.31
C THR A 131 2.25 -5.22 4.51
N SER A 132 2.89 -6.39 4.38
CA SER A 132 3.66 -7.01 5.47
C SER A 132 2.80 -7.20 6.73
N THR A 133 3.28 -6.78 7.90
CA THR A 133 2.50 -6.63 9.14
C THR A 133 1.13 -5.99 8.92
N GLY A 134 1.00 -4.96 8.09
CA GLY A 134 -0.28 -4.36 7.74
C GLY A 134 -1.20 -5.34 7.00
N GLY A 135 -0.65 -6.22 6.17
CA GLY A 135 -1.37 -7.31 5.51
C GLY A 135 -1.82 -8.40 6.48
N LEU A 136 -1.01 -8.68 7.53
CA LEU A 136 -1.43 -9.54 8.65
C LEU A 136 -2.62 -8.92 9.39
N ILE A 137 -2.54 -7.62 9.72
CA ILE A 137 -3.63 -6.90 10.39
C ILE A 137 -4.88 -6.86 9.51
N ALA A 138 -4.74 -6.62 8.21
CA ALA A 138 -5.85 -6.66 7.26
C ALA A 138 -6.55 -8.03 7.27
N ALA A 139 -5.79 -9.12 7.23
CA ALA A 139 -6.33 -10.47 7.33
C ALA A 139 -6.98 -10.74 8.70
N MET A 140 -6.40 -10.27 9.81
CA MET A 140 -6.99 -10.40 11.15
C MET A 140 -8.38 -9.73 11.22
N LEU A 141 -8.49 -8.51 10.68
CA LEU A 141 -9.74 -7.74 10.70
C LEU A 141 -10.80 -8.26 9.71
N ALA A 142 -10.38 -8.91 8.62
CA ALA A 142 -11.28 -9.35 7.56
C ALA A 142 -11.67 -10.83 7.62
N THR A 143 -10.94 -11.67 8.36
CA THR A 143 -11.21 -13.13 8.40
C THR A 143 -12.45 -13.44 9.24
N PRO A 144 -13.41 -14.24 8.76
CA PRO A 144 -14.56 -14.65 9.54
C PRO A 144 -14.20 -15.65 10.64
N GLY A 145 -14.72 -15.40 11.84
CA GLY A 145 -14.82 -16.34 12.95
C GLY A 145 -15.94 -17.35 12.77
N LYS A 146 -16.18 -18.18 13.80
CA LYS A 146 -17.21 -19.24 13.77
C LYS A 146 -18.63 -18.68 13.74
N ASP A 147 -18.82 -17.47 14.24
CA ASP A 147 -20.09 -16.72 14.30
C ASP A 147 -20.32 -15.85 13.05
N GLY A 148 -19.44 -15.92 12.05
CA GLY A 148 -19.52 -15.08 10.84
C GLY A 148 -19.14 -13.61 11.09
N ARG A 149 -18.60 -13.26 12.26
CA ARG A 149 -18.05 -11.94 12.58
C ARG A 149 -16.54 -11.92 12.39
N PRO A 150 -15.89 -10.75 12.31
CA PRO A 150 -14.42 -10.67 12.31
C PRO A 150 -13.81 -11.46 13.46
N ARG A 151 -12.86 -12.33 13.14
CA ARG A 151 -12.20 -13.21 14.12
C ARG A 151 -11.42 -12.41 15.17
N PHE A 152 -10.90 -11.25 14.79
CA PHE A 152 -10.16 -10.36 15.67
C PHE A 152 -10.85 -8.99 15.73
N SER A 153 -10.97 -8.45 16.93
CA SER A 153 -11.24 -7.03 17.17
C SER A 153 -9.94 -6.23 17.09
N ALA A 154 -10.06 -4.92 16.85
CA ALA A 154 -8.91 -4.05 16.71
C ALA A 154 -8.09 -3.94 18.01
N ASP A 155 -8.74 -4.00 19.17
CA ASP A 155 -8.09 -4.05 20.50
C ASP A 155 -7.31 -5.35 20.75
N GLY A 156 -7.58 -6.41 19.99
CA GLY A 156 -6.84 -7.67 20.02
C GLY A 156 -5.52 -7.65 19.24
N ILE A 157 -5.25 -6.63 18.42
CA ILE A 157 -4.04 -6.54 17.58
C ILE A 157 -2.78 -6.38 18.45
N ASN A 158 -2.79 -5.45 19.41
CA ASN A 158 -1.62 -5.21 20.25
C ASN A 158 -1.30 -6.40 21.17
N PRO A 159 -2.28 -7.01 21.89
CA PRO A 159 -2.06 -8.24 22.65
C PRO A 159 -1.43 -9.35 21.80
N PHE A 160 -1.88 -9.53 20.56
CA PHE A 160 -1.32 -10.52 19.64
C PHE A 160 0.18 -10.27 19.37
N TYR A 161 0.58 -9.03 19.08
CA TYR A 161 1.99 -8.72 18.85
C TYR A 161 2.83 -8.78 20.13
N LEU A 162 2.28 -8.38 21.28
CA LEU A 162 2.96 -8.47 22.57
C LEU A 162 3.24 -9.92 22.97
N GLU A 163 2.29 -10.82 22.69
CA GLU A 163 2.44 -12.26 22.95
C GLU A 163 3.40 -12.92 21.95
N HIS A 164 3.15 -12.75 20.65
CA HIS A 164 3.83 -13.53 19.62
C HIS A 164 5.09 -12.86 19.06
N GLY A 165 5.25 -11.55 19.19
CA GLY A 165 6.39 -10.78 18.67
C GLY A 165 7.75 -11.34 19.09
N PRO A 166 8.00 -11.62 20.39
CA PRO A 166 9.26 -12.19 20.85
C PRO A 166 9.58 -13.59 20.30
N HIS A 167 8.56 -14.34 19.88
CA HIS A 167 8.70 -15.66 19.27
C HIS A 167 8.90 -15.59 17.76
N ILE A 168 8.31 -14.59 17.09
CA ILE A 168 8.54 -14.29 15.68
C ILE A 168 9.96 -13.72 15.48
N PHE A 169 10.40 -12.84 16.38
CA PHE A 169 11.70 -12.17 16.34
C PHE A 169 12.51 -12.45 17.61
N PRO A 170 13.03 -13.67 17.81
CA PRO A 170 13.81 -14.02 18.99
C PRO A 170 15.10 -13.19 19.07
N GLN A 171 15.27 -12.44 20.16
CA GLN A 171 16.43 -11.57 20.39
C GLN A 171 17.66 -12.32 20.95
N ARG A 172 17.59 -13.64 21.13
CA ARG A 172 18.53 -14.44 21.94
C ARG A 172 19.76 -14.97 21.18
N TRP A 173 20.30 -14.22 20.23
CA TRP A 173 21.52 -14.67 19.53
C TRP A 173 22.74 -13.93 20.07
N SER A 174 23.76 -14.69 20.50
CA SER A 174 25.06 -14.11 20.81
C SER A 174 25.62 -13.43 19.55
N SER A 175 26.24 -12.26 19.71
CA SER A 175 26.69 -11.39 18.61
C SER A 175 27.61 -12.09 17.60
N LEU A 176 28.36 -13.11 18.04
CA LEU A 176 29.22 -13.95 17.21
C LEU A 176 28.45 -14.98 16.37
N ALA A 177 27.48 -15.69 16.96
CA ALA A 177 26.66 -16.67 16.23
C ALA A 177 25.75 -15.98 15.20
N ALA A 178 25.22 -14.81 15.54
CA ALA A 178 24.44 -13.99 14.62
C ALA A 178 25.23 -13.44 13.43
N GLY A 179 26.55 -13.25 13.58
CA GLY A 179 27.41 -12.78 12.50
C GLY A 179 27.64 -13.86 11.42
N ILE A 180 27.81 -15.12 11.83
CA ILE A 180 28.09 -16.25 10.92
C ILE A 180 26.80 -16.72 10.23
N ALA A 181 25.70 -16.85 10.98
CA ALA A 181 24.42 -17.30 10.43
C ALA A 181 23.80 -16.30 9.44
N ALA A 182 23.96 -14.99 9.67
CA ALA A 182 23.45 -13.95 8.76
C ALA A 182 24.17 -13.90 7.39
N ALA A 183 25.29 -14.64 7.22
CA ALA A 183 25.96 -14.76 5.93
C ALA A 183 25.44 -15.94 5.08
N TRP A 184 24.69 -16.88 5.67
CA TRP A 184 24.26 -18.13 5.02
C TRP A 184 22.74 -18.32 4.98
N GLY A 185 21.96 -17.36 5.48
CA GLY A 185 20.48 -17.43 5.50
C GLY A 185 19.83 -16.16 6.04
N PRO A 186 18.48 -16.11 6.07
CA PRO A 186 17.74 -15.02 6.69
C PRO A 186 18.01 -14.94 8.20
N LYS A 187 17.77 -13.77 8.80
CA LYS A 187 17.94 -13.56 10.26
C LYS A 187 17.06 -14.48 11.11
N TYR A 188 15.87 -14.81 10.61
CA TYR A 188 14.87 -15.66 11.24
C TYR A 188 14.43 -16.77 10.28
N ASP A 189 14.15 -17.96 10.81
CA ASP A 189 13.69 -19.11 10.00
C ASP A 189 12.22 -18.96 9.53
N GLY A 190 11.43 -18.14 10.21
CA GLY A 190 10.02 -17.90 9.91
C GLY A 190 9.09 -19.07 10.25
N GLU A 191 9.57 -20.16 10.85
CA GLU A 191 8.76 -21.36 11.10
C GLU A 191 7.64 -21.07 12.10
N TYR A 192 7.94 -20.33 13.19
CA TYR A 192 6.94 -19.91 14.17
C TYR A 192 5.85 -19.03 13.52
N LEU A 193 6.26 -18.03 12.73
CA LEU A 193 5.33 -17.14 12.03
C LEU A 193 4.41 -17.91 11.07
N ARG A 194 4.98 -18.83 10.29
CA ARG A 194 4.23 -19.67 9.35
C ARG A 194 3.22 -20.57 10.06
N ALA A 195 3.65 -21.23 11.13
CA ALA A 195 2.77 -22.07 11.94
C ALA A 195 1.63 -21.26 12.56
N LEU A 196 1.95 -20.11 13.15
CA LEU A 196 0.97 -19.22 13.78
C LEU A 196 -0.07 -18.71 12.78
N ILE A 197 0.36 -18.22 11.61
CA ILE A 197 -0.55 -17.72 10.57
C ILE A 197 -1.47 -18.85 10.08
N ARG A 198 -0.93 -20.04 9.82
CA ARG A 198 -1.73 -21.21 9.41
C ARG A 198 -2.73 -21.63 10.48
N GLU A 199 -2.34 -21.61 11.76
CA GLU A 199 -3.24 -21.90 12.88
C GLU A 199 -4.39 -20.88 12.96
N LYS A 200 -4.08 -19.58 12.86
CA LYS A 200 -5.09 -18.51 13.02
C LYS A 200 -6.03 -18.41 11.82
N LEU A 201 -5.54 -18.60 10.60
CA LEU A 201 -6.34 -18.42 9.38
C LEU A 201 -6.94 -19.72 8.84
N GLY A 202 -6.35 -20.88 9.18
CA GLY A 202 -6.80 -22.18 8.70
C GLY A 202 -6.84 -22.25 7.16
N GLU A 203 -7.85 -22.91 6.63
CA GLU A 203 -8.05 -23.12 5.19
C GLU A 203 -8.79 -21.96 4.48
N LYS A 204 -8.91 -20.80 5.14
CA LYS A 204 -9.59 -19.64 4.57
C LYS A 204 -8.82 -19.09 3.39
N ARG A 205 -9.55 -18.71 2.34
CA ARG A 205 -9.02 -18.12 1.11
C ARG A 205 -9.34 -16.64 1.03
N VAL A 206 -8.74 -15.95 0.06
CA VAL A 206 -8.98 -14.52 -0.20
C VAL A 206 -10.46 -14.20 -0.38
N LEU A 207 -11.24 -15.07 -1.05
CA LEU A 207 -12.69 -14.86 -1.22
C LEU A 207 -13.53 -15.13 0.04
N ASP A 208 -12.96 -15.73 1.09
CA ASP A 208 -13.68 -15.99 2.34
C ASP A 208 -13.68 -14.78 3.29
N THR A 209 -13.02 -13.67 2.94
CA THR A 209 -12.95 -12.46 3.78
C THR A 209 -14.30 -11.74 3.85
N LEU A 210 -14.59 -11.13 5.01
CA LEU A 210 -15.85 -10.44 5.30
C LEU A 210 -15.99 -9.08 4.59
N THR A 211 -14.86 -8.49 4.23
CA THR A 211 -14.75 -7.27 3.44
C THR A 211 -13.68 -7.47 2.38
N ASN A 212 -13.60 -6.59 1.38
CA ASN A 212 -12.61 -6.71 0.33
C ASN A 212 -11.21 -6.43 0.92
N VAL A 213 -10.24 -7.26 0.56
CA VAL A 213 -8.84 -7.06 0.95
C VAL A 213 -7.97 -6.72 -0.25
N VAL A 214 -6.87 -6.00 -0.01
CA VAL A 214 -5.81 -5.75 -0.99
C VAL A 214 -4.46 -5.94 -0.31
N ILE A 215 -3.77 -7.03 -0.64
CA ILE A 215 -2.51 -7.43 0.01
C ILE A 215 -1.41 -7.55 -1.05
N PRO A 216 -0.48 -6.58 -1.13
CA PRO A 216 0.66 -6.64 -2.05
C PRO A 216 1.71 -7.67 -1.63
N THR A 217 2.34 -8.28 -2.62
CA THR A 217 3.53 -9.16 -2.51
C THR A 217 4.45 -8.91 -3.71
N PHE A 218 5.66 -9.47 -3.70
CA PHE A 218 6.56 -9.41 -4.86
C PHE A 218 7.04 -10.81 -5.25
N ASP A 219 6.85 -11.21 -6.51
CA ASP A 219 7.31 -12.51 -7.00
C ASP A 219 8.73 -12.42 -7.56
N ILE A 220 9.67 -13.16 -6.98
CA ILE A 220 11.09 -13.11 -7.34
C ILE A 220 11.41 -13.93 -8.60
N LYS A 221 10.54 -14.86 -9.02
CA LYS A 221 10.71 -15.63 -10.24
C LYS A 221 10.23 -14.83 -11.45
N LEU A 222 9.15 -14.07 -11.30
CA LEU A 222 8.60 -13.18 -12.33
C LEU A 222 9.21 -11.77 -12.31
N LEU A 223 9.85 -11.38 -11.20
CA LEU A 223 10.34 -10.03 -10.93
C LEU A 223 9.24 -8.96 -11.04
N GLN A 224 8.06 -9.27 -10.48
CA GLN A 224 6.87 -8.43 -10.59
C GLN A 224 6.07 -8.39 -9.28
N PRO A 225 5.39 -7.27 -8.99
CA PRO A 225 4.43 -7.22 -7.90
C PRO A 225 3.25 -8.16 -8.20
N ILE A 226 2.85 -8.93 -7.19
CA ILE A 226 1.62 -9.74 -7.22
C ILE A 226 0.70 -9.19 -6.13
N ILE A 227 -0.44 -8.67 -6.55
CA ILE A 227 -1.47 -8.17 -5.63
C ILE A 227 -2.52 -9.24 -5.45
N PHE A 228 -2.75 -9.65 -4.20
CA PHE A 228 -3.88 -10.50 -3.83
C PHE A 228 -5.00 -9.59 -3.36
N SER A 229 -6.00 -9.40 -4.22
CA SER A 229 -7.21 -8.66 -3.89
C SER A 229 -8.46 -9.52 -4.01
N THR A 230 -9.51 -9.18 -3.25
CA THR A 230 -10.80 -9.87 -3.37
C THR A 230 -11.37 -9.75 -4.78
N TYR A 231 -11.17 -8.61 -5.45
CA TYR A 231 -11.56 -8.42 -6.85
C TYR A 231 -10.82 -9.38 -7.78
N ASP A 232 -9.48 -9.38 -7.70
CA ASP A 232 -8.64 -10.28 -8.49
C ASP A 232 -9.00 -11.75 -8.29
N ALA A 233 -9.27 -12.16 -7.06
CA ALA A 233 -9.62 -13.53 -6.73
C ALA A 233 -10.98 -13.95 -7.33
N LYS A 234 -11.90 -12.99 -7.58
CA LYS A 234 -13.19 -13.25 -8.27
C LYS A 234 -12.98 -13.50 -9.76
N VAL A 235 -12.07 -12.76 -10.39
CA VAL A 235 -11.88 -12.80 -11.86
C VAL A 235 -10.75 -13.74 -12.30
N THR A 236 -9.79 -14.02 -11.42
CA THR A 236 -8.62 -14.87 -11.66
C THR A 236 -8.56 -15.98 -10.61
N PRO A 237 -9.00 -17.21 -10.93
CA PRO A 237 -9.07 -18.32 -9.97
C PRO A 237 -7.75 -18.63 -9.23
N SER A 238 -6.60 -18.46 -9.91
CA SER A 238 -5.30 -18.70 -9.30
C SER A 238 -4.97 -17.72 -8.16
N LYS A 239 -5.55 -16.51 -8.18
CA LYS A 239 -5.39 -15.51 -7.12
C LYS A 239 -6.30 -15.75 -5.91
N ASN A 240 -7.23 -16.71 -5.94
CA ASN A 240 -7.99 -17.15 -4.76
C ASN A 240 -7.14 -18.13 -3.89
N ALA A 241 -5.95 -17.68 -3.50
CA ALA A 241 -5.01 -18.42 -2.68
C ALA A 241 -5.48 -18.58 -1.22
N LEU A 242 -4.85 -19.47 -0.47
CA LEU A 242 -5.01 -19.50 0.98
C LEU A 242 -4.55 -18.17 1.57
N LEU A 243 -5.37 -17.58 2.44
CA LEU A 243 -5.06 -16.30 3.07
C LEU A 243 -3.77 -16.41 3.90
N SER A 244 -3.49 -17.59 4.48
CA SER A 244 -2.22 -17.87 5.15
C SER A 244 -1.02 -17.74 4.22
N ASP A 245 -1.09 -18.24 2.99
CA ASP A 245 0.02 -18.15 2.04
C ASP A 245 0.25 -16.70 1.59
N VAL A 246 -0.83 -15.94 1.39
CA VAL A 246 -0.77 -14.51 1.09
C VAL A 246 -0.12 -13.73 2.25
N CYS A 247 -0.54 -13.99 3.48
CA CYS A 247 -0.01 -13.36 4.70
C CYS A 247 1.47 -13.69 4.95
N ILE A 248 1.88 -14.95 4.74
CA ILE A 248 3.29 -15.34 4.84
C ILE A 248 4.10 -14.65 3.73
N GLY A 249 3.60 -14.64 2.49
CA GLY A 249 4.26 -14.00 1.36
C GLY A 249 4.46 -12.49 1.55
N THR A 250 3.40 -11.77 1.94
CA THR A 250 3.48 -10.31 2.13
C THR A 250 4.42 -9.90 3.27
N SER A 251 4.68 -10.79 4.24
CA SER A 251 5.52 -10.52 5.41
C SER A 251 6.96 -11.07 5.28
N ALA A 252 7.30 -11.73 4.17
CA ALA A 252 8.60 -12.40 3.98
C ALA A 252 9.71 -11.39 3.61
N ALA A 253 10.07 -10.52 4.56
CA ALA A 253 11.01 -9.42 4.33
C ALA A 253 12.41 -9.94 3.98
N PRO A 254 13.02 -9.53 2.85
CA PRO A 254 14.36 -9.95 2.49
C PRO A 254 15.37 -9.68 3.60
N THR A 255 16.32 -10.60 3.78
CA THR A 255 17.31 -10.63 4.89
C THR A 255 16.75 -10.95 6.28
N TYR A 256 15.44 -10.78 6.52
CA TYR A 256 14.80 -11.10 7.80
C TYR A 256 14.14 -12.48 7.80
N LEU A 257 13.34 -12.80 6.78
CA LEU A 257 12.54 -14.01 6.67
C LEU A 257 12.76 -14.69 5.32
N PRO A 258 12.60 -16.02 5.23
CA PRO A 258 12.72 -16.73 3.96
C PRO A 258 11.54 -16.45 3.03
N ALA A 259 11.83 -16.41 1.73
CA ALA A 259 10.81 -16.36 0.69
C ALA A 259 9.79 -17.50 0.83
N HIS A 260 8.57 -17.24 0.40
CA HIS A 260 7.44 -18.16 0.51
C HIS A 260 7.06 -18.73 -0.85
N TYR A 261 6.97 -20.06 -0.93
CA TYR A 261 6.55 -20.76 -2.13
C TYR A 261 5.23 -21.50 -1.89
N PHE A 262 4.31 -21.35 -2.83
CA PHE A 262 3.13 -22.18 -2.94
C PHE A 262 2.65 -22.19 -4.39
N TRP A 263 1.58 -22.93 -4.67
CA TRP A 263 0.96 -22.95 -5.98
C TRP A 263 -0.54 -23.05 -5.87
N THR A 264 -1.24 -22.56 -6.88
CA THR A 264 -2.70 -22.66 -7.05
C THR A 264 -3.03 -23.20 -8.44
N LYS A 265 -4.31 -23.29 -8.75
CA LYS A 265 -4.79 -23.67 -10.09
C LYS A 265 -5.45 -22.48 -10.76
N ASP A 266 -5.15 -22.28 -12.03
CA ASP A 266 -5.83 -21.27 -12.85
C ASP A 266 -7.19 -21.79 -13.38
N ALA A 267 -7.82 -21.01 -14.25
CA ALA A 267 -9.09 -21.37 -14.88
C ALA A 267 -9.02 -22.64 -15.74
N ASN A 268 -7.85 -22.93 -16.32
CA ASN A 268 -7.58 -24.13 -17.14
C ASN A 268 -7.14 -25.33 -16.28
N ARG A 269 -7.14 -25.18 -14.94
CA ARG A 269 -6.62 -26.14 -13.96
C ARG A 269 -5.12 -26.38 -14.06
N GLU A 270 -4.40 -25.48 -14.72
CA GLU A 270 -2.95 -25.50 -14.81
C GLU A 270 -2.33 -24.97 -13.52
N LYS A 271 -1.12 -25.44 -13.21
CA LYS A 271 -0.39 -25.07 -12.01
C LYS A 271 0.13 -23.64 -12.15
N CYS A 272 -0.31 -22.75 -11.26
CA CYS A 272 0.23 -21.40 -11.12
C CYS A 272 1.13 -21.35 -9.89
N GLU A 273 2.41 -21.04 -10.06
CA GLU A 273 3.38 -20.99 -8.97
C GLU A 273 3.59 -19.56 -8.47
N TYR A 274 3.78 -19.41 -7.16
CA TYR A 274 4.09 -18.14 -6.51
C TYR A 274 5.38 -18.29 -5.71
N ASN A 275 6.32 -17.36 -5.94
CA ASN A 275 7.63 -17.31 -5.29
C ASN A 275 7.78 -15.95 -4.62
N LEU A 276 7.12 -15.78 -3.48
CA LEU A 276 6.84 -14.46 -2.93
C LEU A 276 7.85 -14.01 -1.87
N ILE A 277 8.14 -12.73 -1.89
CA ILE A 277 8.75 -11.96 -0.80
C ILE A 277 7.84 -10.79 -0.41
N ASP A 278 8.24 -10.08 0.64
CA ASP A 278 7.46 -9.01 1.26
C ASP A 278 6.95 -7.95 0.26
N GLY A 279 5.69 -7.56 0.46
CA GLY A 279 5.03 -6.56 -0.37
C GLY A 279 5.65 -5.17 -0.29
N GLY A 280 6.42 -4.88 0.76
CA GLY A 280 7.15 -3.63 0.96
C GLY A 280 8.23 -3.38 -0.09
N VAL A 281 8.67 -4.42 -0.79
CA VAL A 281 9.52 -4.30 -1.98
C VAL A 281 8.77 -3.62 -3.14
N ALA A 282 7.46 -3.81 -3.22
CA ALA A 282 6.60 -3.23 -4.26
C ALA A 282 5.91 -1.94 -3.79
N ALA A 283 5.23 -2.00 -2.65
CA ALA A 283 4.39 -0.93 -2.11
C ALA A 283 4.30 -1.04 -0.59
N ASN A 284 5.22 -0.40 0.14
CA ASN A 284 5.18 -0.42 1.61
C ASN A 284 3.95 0.31 2.16
N ASN A 285 3.58 1.43 1.54
CA ASN A 285 2.29 2.09 1.72
C ASN A 285 1.34 1.63 0.61
N PRO A 286 0.34 0.77 0.90
CA PRO A 286 -0.52 0.19 -0.13
C PRO A 286 -1.63 1.14 -0.62
N THR A 287 -1.68 2.40 -0.18
CA THR A 287 -2.80 3.32 -0.45
C THR A 287 -3.05 3.53 -1.94
N MET A 288 -2.01 3.87 -2.71
CA MET A 288 -2.18 4.05 -4.16
C MET A 288 -2.52 2.76 -4.88
N VAL A 289 -1.98 1.62 -4.44
CA VAL A 289 -2.30 0.29 -4.99
C VAL A 289 -3.77 -0.02 -4.76
N ALA A 290 -4.26 0.15 -3.52
CA ALA A 290 -5.66 -0.06 -3.17
C ALA A 290 -6.59 0.83 -4.01
N MET A 291 -6.33 2.14 -4.07
CA MET A 291 -7.13 3.05 -4.88
C MET A 291 -7.16 2.64 -6.36
N THR A 292 -6.02 2.22 -6.91
CA THR A 292 -5.93 1.78 -8.32
C THR A 292 -6.76 0.53 -8.57
N MET A 293 -6.64 -0.49 -7.71
CA MET A 293 -7.41 -1.75 -7.83
C MET A 293 -8.92 -1.50 -7.68
N ILE A 294 -9.31 -0.62 -6.76
CA ILE A 294 -10.73 -0.25 -6.55
C ILE A 294 -11.27 0.48 -7.78
N THR A 295 -10.53 1.45 -8.31
CA THR A 295 -10.92 2.17 -9.54
C THR A 295 -11.06 1.20 -10.71
N GLU A 296 -10.13 0.25 -10.85
CA GLU A 296 -10.22 -0.80 -11.87
C GLU A 296 -11.49 -1.66 -11.70
N GLU A 297 -11.78 -2.14 -10.48
CA GLU A 297 -13.02 -2.88 -10.19
C GLU A 297 -14.27 -2.07 -10.56
N ILE A 298 -14.31 -0.78 -10.20
CA ILE A 298 -15.45 0.10 -10.50
C ILE A 298 -15.63 0.27 -12.02
N ILE A 299 -14.54 0.47 -12.77
CA ILE A 299 -14.58 0.61 -14.23
C ILE A 299 -15.08 -0.70 -14.86
N MET A 300 -14.54 -1.84 -14.42
CA MET A 300 -14.87 -3.15 -14.98
C MET A 300 -16.27 -3.62 -14.60
N ALA A 301 -16.85 -3.15 -13.50
CA ALA A 301 -18.24 -3.41 -13.13
C ALA A 301 -19.24 -2.63 -14.01
N ARG A 302 -18.82 -1.49 -14.59
CA ARG A 302 -19.64 -0.59 -15.41
C ARG A 302 -19.44 -0.80 -16.91
N LYS A 303 -19.32 -2.07 -17.36
CA LYS A 303 -18.87 -2.48 -18.71
C LYS A 303 -19.50 -1.71 -19.89
N GLU A 304 -20.71 -1.18 -19.76
CA GLU A 304 -21.41 -0.43 -20.81
C GLU A 304 -20.87 1.01 -21.00
N ASP A 305 -20.21 1.60 -19.99
CA ASP A 305 -19.67 2.98 -20.00
C ASP A 305 -18.13 3.04 -19.90
N ALA A 306 -17.43 1.91 -20.01
CA ALA A 306 -15.97 1.83 -19.83
C ALA A 306 -15.19 2.79 -20.76
N HIS A 307 -15.69 3.01 -21.98
CA HIS A 307 -15.10 3.95 -22.94
C HIS A 307 -15.30 5.43 -22.53
N GLN A 308 -16.40 5.74 -21.84
CA GLN A 308 -16.68 7.09 -21.31
C GLN A 308 -15.83 7.39 -20.07
N TYR A 309 -15.57 6.37 -19.25
CA TYR A 309 -14.67 6.45 -18.08
C TYR A 309 -13.19 6.64 -18.43
N LEU A 310 -12.74 6.13 -19.58
CA LEU A 310 -11.36 6.32 -20.06
C LEU A 310 -11.15 7.68 -20.75
N THR A 311 -12.22 8.32 -21.21
CA THR A 311 -12.20 9.60 -21.96
C THR A 311 -12.52 10.81 -21.10
N THR A 312 -13.12 10.61 -19.92
CA THR A 312 -13.29 11.65 -18.89
C THR A 312 -12.38 11.32 -17.71
N PRO A 313 -11.35 12.15 -17.40
CA PRO A 313 -10.51 11.92 -16.23
C PRO A 313 -11.39 11.81 -15.00
N ASP A 314 -11.16 10.77 -14.22
CA ASP A 314 -11.95 10.49 -13.04
C ASP A 314 -11.96 11.71 -12.09
N GLU A 315 -13.08 12.43 -12.01
CA GLU A 315 -13.33 13.43 -10.98
C GLU A 315 -13.63 12.78 -9.60
N ASN A 316 -13.61 11.43 -9.50
CA ASN A 316 -14.12 10.68 -8.35
C ASN A 316 -13.15 10.48 -7.18
N CYS A 317 -12.01 11.17 -7.07
CA CYS A 317 -11.30 11.18 -5.76
C CYS A 317 -12.21 11.70 -4.64
N GLY A 318 -13.18 12.56 -4.96
CA GLY A 318 -14.22 13.00 -4.02
C GLY A 318 -15.15 11.89 -3.52
N ARG A 319 -15.11 10.67 -4.08
CA ARG A 319 -15.86 9.51 -3.59
C ARG A 319 -15.06 8.66 -2.59
N PHE A 320 -13.74 8.72 -2.59
CA PHE A 320 -12.95 7.95 -1.63
C PHE A 320 -12.97 8.62 -0.26
N LEU A 321 -13.12 7.82 0.80
CA LEU A 321 -12.88 8.19 2.19
C LEU A 321 -11.80 7.24 2.72
N VAL A 322 -10.58 7.75 2.87
CA VAL A 322 -9.37 6.95 3.07
C VAL A 322 -8.75 7.27 4.42
N LEU A 323 -8.59 6.24 5.24
CA LEU A 323 -7.71 6.24 6.41
C LEU A 323 -6.46 5.45 6.06
N SER A 324 -5.30 6.11 6.12
CA SER A 324 -4.00 5.49 5.92
C SER A 324 -3.15 5.59 7.18
N ILE A 325 -2.64 4.47 7.67
CA ILE A 325 -1.90 4.41 8.93
C ILE A 325 -0.51 3.83 8.70
N GLY A 326 0.50 4.64 8.99
CA GLY A 326 1.89 4.25 8.96
C GLY A 326 2.34 3.52 10.22
N THR A 327 3.43 2.76 10.12
CA THR A 327 4.11 2.12 11.27
C THR A 327 5.23 2.98 11.84
N GLY A 328 5.21 4.28 11.59
CA GLY A 328 6.27 5.20 11.96
C GLY A 328 7.48 5.17 10.99
N LEU A 329 8.06 6.35 10.79
CA LEU A 329 9.30 6.58 10.06
C LEU A 329 10.35 7.03 11.06
N ARG A 330 11.60 6.68 10.76
CA ARG A 330 12.72 7.06 11.60
C ARG A 330 12.88 8.57 11.58
N SER A 331 13.13 9.17 12.74
CA SER A 331 13.46 10.59 12.86
C SER A 331 14.64 10.96 11.96
N GLU A 332 14.48 12.01 11.15
CA GLU A 332 15.46 12.56 10.20
C GLU A 332 16.71 13.19 10.87
N GLU A 333 17.19 12.67 11.99
CA GLU A 333 18.47 13.11 12.55
C GLU A 333 19.64 12.56 11.69
N GLU A 334 19.91 13.19 10.55
CA GLU A 334 21.16 13.21 9.76
C GLU A 334 22.10 11.98 9.86
N GLN A 335 21.58 10.75 9.95
CA GLN A 335 22.40 9.57 10.27
C GLN A 335 23.34 9.19 9.13
N TYR A 336 22.96 9.57 7.91
CA TYR A 336 23.65 9.24 6.69
C TYR A 336 23.93 10.52 5.91
N THR A 337 25.20 10.85 5.81
CA THR A 337 25.67 11.91 4.91
C THR A 337 26.23 11.29 3.64
N ALA A 338 26.18 12.03 2.53
CA ALA A 338 26.86 11.60 1.30
C ALA A 338 28.35 11.31 1.55
N GLU A 339 29.00 12.06 2.44
CA GLU A 339 30.38 11.83 2.85
C GLU A 339 30.55 10.44 3.49
N THR A 340 29.71 10.08 4.46
CA THR A 340 29.79 8.76 5.12
C THR A 340 29.44 7.61 4.18
N CYS A 341 28.43 7.79 3.32
CA CYS A 341 27.97 6.77 2.37
C CYS A 341 28.90 6.60 1.17
N SER A 342 29.66 7.63 0.78
CA SER A 342 30.63 7.55 -0.33
C SER A 342 31.71 6.49 -0.12
N ARG A 343 31.98 6.14 1.14
CA ARG A 343 32.95 5.11 1.53
C ARG A 343 32.33 3.72 1.63
N TRP A 344 31.04 3.55 1.37
CA TRP A 344 30.36 2.27 1.49
C TRP A 344 30.56 1.40 0.25
N GLY A 345 31.16 0.22 0.44
CA GLY A 345 31.05 -0.89 -0.51
C GLY A 345 29.76 -1.69 -0.33
N LYS A 346 29.62 -2.82 -1.04
CA LYS A 346 28.42 -3.69 -1.00
C LYS A 346 27.95 -4.01 0.43
N ILE A 347 28.88 -4.31 1.34
CA ILE A 347 28.58 -4.63 2.75
C ILE A 347 28.03 -3.41 3.48
N GLY A 348 28.55 -2.19 3.24
CA GLY A 348 28.08 -0.99 3.92
C GLY A 348 26.61 -0.66 3.62
N TRP A 349 26.20 -0.88 2.37
CA TRP A 349 24.82 -0.67 1.91
C TRP A 349 23.82 -1.71 2.46
N VAL A 350 24.27 -2.97 2.62
CA VAL A 350 23.42 -4.08 3.09
C VAL A 350 23.48 -4.27 4.60
N ARG A 351 24.58 -3.89 5.26
CA ARG A 351 24.75 -4.08 6.70
C ARG A 351 25.64 -2.99 7.30
N LYS A 352 25.04 -2.10 8.09
CA LYS A 352 25.77 -1.08 8.87
C LYS A 352 25.19 -0.98 10.27
N ARG A 353 26.03 -1.17 11.30
CA ARG A 353 25.63 -1.09 12.73
C ARG A 353 24.40 -1.93 13.08
N GLY A 354 24.27 -3.13 12.48
CA GLY A 354 23.14 -4.03 12.72
C GLY A 354 21.86 -3.72 11.93
N MET A 355 21.89 -2.73 11.05
CA MET A 355 20.77 -2.29 10.20
C MET A 355 21.02 -2.66 8.73
N VAL A 356 19.97 -2.58 7.91
CA VAL A 356 19.99 -2.82 6.46
C VAL A 356 19.60 -1.51 5.74
N PRO A 357 20.52 -0.54 5.59
CA PRO A 357 20.19 0.82 5.14
C PRO A 357 19.44 0.87 3.81
N ILE A 358 19.83 0.02 2.85
CA ILE A 358 19.21 0.02 1.52
C ILE A 358 17.72 -0.33 1.57
N THR A 359 17.32 -1.25 2.46
CA THR A 359 15.91 -1.60 2.66
C THR A 359 15.15 -0.43 3.28
N ASP A 360 15.73 0.21 4.29
CA ASP A 360 15.13 1.37 4.95
C ASP A 360 14.92 2.53 3.94
N PHE A 361 15.90 2.81 3.09
CA PHE A 361 15.80 3.85 2.05
C PHE A 361 14.70 3.56 1.03
N PHE A 362 14.62 2.32 0.52
CA PHE A 362 13.59 1.98 -0.46
C PHE A 362 12.18 1.97 0.16
N MET A 363 12.04 1.49 1.40
CA MET A 363 10.75 1.51 2.10
C MET A 363 10.30 2.94 2.43
N ALA A 364 11.19 3.80 2.95
CA ALA A 364 10.89 5.20 3.22
C ALA A 364 10.50 5.94 1.93
N ALA A 365 11.32 5.81 0.87
CA ALA A 365 11.03 6.43 -0.43
C ALA A 365 9.69 5.96 -1.02
N SER A 366 9.36 4.67 -0.90
CA SER A 366 8.09 4.11 -1.34
C SER A 366 6.92 4.74 -0.58
N SER A 367 7.02 4.84 0.75
CA SER A 367 5.98 5.44 1.60
C SER A 367 5.75 6.92 1.29
N ASP A 368 6.83 7.70 1.18
CA ASP A 368 6.77 9.15 0.97
C ASP A 368 6.20 9.49 -0.41
N LEU A 369 6.66 8.79 -1.47
CA LEU A 369 6.14 8.99 -2.83
C LEU A 369 4.65 8.66 -2.93
N VAL A 370 4.20 7.58 -2.27
CA VAL A 370 2.77 7.25 -2.25
C VAL A 370 1.98 8.34 -1.54
N ASP A 371 2.42 8.81 -0.37
CA ASP A 371 1.71 9.85 0.37
C ASP A 371 1.65 11.17 -0.41
N ILE A 372 2.77 11.61 -1.00
CA ILE A 372 2.81 12.82 -1.86
C ILE A 372 1.83 12.68 -3.03
N HIS A 373 1.81 11.53 -3.72
CA HIS A 373 0.92 11.33 -4.86
C HIS A 373 -0.55 11.30 -4.44
N VAL A 374 -0.88 10.62 -3.33
CA VAL A 374 -2.26 10.55 -2.82
C VAL A 374 -2.72 11.93 -2.34
N ALA A 375 -1.92 12.61 -1.52
CA ALA A 375 -2.22 13.95 -1.04
C ALA A 375 -2.40 14.95 -2.20
N THR A 376 -1.53 14.89 -3.21
CA THR A 376 -1.66 15.71 -4.43
C THR A 376 -2.95 15.42 -5.17
N LYS A 377 -3.32 14.14 -5.35
CA LYS A 377 -4.61 13.77 -5.94
C LYS A 377 -5.77 14.37 -5.16
N PHE A 378 -5.88 14.12 -3.86
CA PHE A 378 -6.98 14.65 -3.05
C PHE A 378 -7.05 16.19 -3.04
N LYS A 379 -5.91 16.88 -3.10
CA LYS A 379 -5.81 18.34 -3.27
C LYS A 379 -6.32 18.82 -4.62
N LEU A 380 -5.98 18.14 -5.70
CA LEU A 380 -6.47 18.49 -7.06
C LEU A 380 -8.00 18.44 -7.15
N TYR A 381 -8.64 17.53 -6.41
CA TYR A 381 -10.09 17.37 -6.37
C TYR A 381 -10.78 18.06 -5.18
N ARG A 382 -10.08 18.96 -4.47
CA ARG A 382 -10.61 19.72 -3.31
C ARG A 382 -11.31 18.84 -2.27
N SER A 383 -10.74 17.65 -2.03
CA SER A 383 -11.28 16.61 -1.16
C SER A 383 -10.27 16.20 -0.09
N GLU A 384 -9.35 17.10 0.29
CA GLU A 384 -8.26 16.81 1.22
C GLU A 384 -8.75 16.27 2.57
N SER A 385 -9.94 16.67 3.02
CA SER A 385 -10.58 16.16 4.24
C SER A 385 -10.92 14.67 4.19
N ASN A 386 -10.99 14.09 2.99
CA ASN A 386 -11.32 12.67 2.81
C ASN A 386 -10.10 11.76 2.90
N TYR A 387 -8.89 12.30 2.99
CA TYR A 387 -7.66 11.54 3.16
C TYR A 387 -7.01 11.88 4.51
N LEU A 388 -7.09 10.94 5.44
CA LEU A 388 -6.44 11.04 6.75
C LEU A 388 -5.24 10.09 6.78
N ARG A 389 -4.03 10.66 6.73
CA ARG A 389 -2.77 9.92 6.94
C ARG A 389 -2.28 10.12 8.37
N LEU A 390 -2.11 9.03 9.09
CA LEU A 390 -1.54 9.02 10.43
C LEU A 390 -0.16 8.39 10.39
N GLN A 391 0.86 9.20 10.64
CA GLN A 391 2.26 8.83 10.48
C GLN A 391 3.10 9.51 11.57
N ASP A 392 3.81 8.72 12.38
CA ASP A 392 4.84 9.26 13.26
C ASP A 392 6.18 9.35 12.50
N ASN A 393 6.90 10.47 12.63
CA ASN A 393 8.20 10.68 11.96
C ASN A 393 9.33 10.89 12.97
N THR A 394 9.14 10.43 14.20
CA THR A 394 10.04 10.73 15.33
C THR A 394 10.67 9.47 15.91
N LEU A 395 10.49 8.31 15.27
CA LEU A 395 11.05 7.06 15.79
C LEU A 395 12.57 7.12 15.89
N GLY A 396 13.09 6.96 17.10
CA GLY A 396 14.51 6.88 17.41
C GLY A 396 14.91 5.52 17.97
N GLY A 397 16.22 5.29 18.13
CA GLY A 397 16.75 4.12 18.85
C GLY A 397 16.23 2.77 18.36
N THR A 398 15.79 1.93 19.29
CA THR A 398 15.22 0.59 19.04
C THR A 398 13.82 0.65 18.41
N ALA A 399 13.06 1.72 18.65
CA ALA A 399 11.70 1.86 18.12
C ALA A 399 11.68 2.00 16.59
N ALA A 400 12.78 2.47 16.00
CA ALA A 400 12.96 2.50 14.55
C ALA A 400 13.20 1.11 13.92
N ALA A 401 13.63 0.10 14.71
CA ALA A 401 13.89 -1.23 14.20
C ALA A 401 12.60 -2.02 13.98
N VAL A 402 12.50 -2.70 12.84
CA VAL A 402 11.30 -3.45 12.44
C VAL A 402 11.17 -4.80 13.16
N ASP A 403 12.21 -5.30 13.80
CA ASP A 403 12.26 -6.65 14.39
C ASP A 403 12.68 -6.64 15.88
N ALA A 404 12.77 -5.47 16.52
CA ALA A 404 13.13 -5.34 17.93
C ALA A 404 11.95 -5.67 18.85
N ALA A 405 11.63 -6.95 19.02
CA ALA A 405 10.52 -7.42 19.86
C ALA A 405 10.92 -7.65 21.33
N THR A 406 11.57 -6.67 21.96
CA THR A 406 11.76 -6.70 23.43
C THR A 406 10.52 -6.14 24.14
N PRO A 407 10.20 -6.58 25.37
CA PRO A 407 9.05 -6.04 26.11
C PRO A 407 9.07 -4.51 26.24
N GLU A 408 10.25 -3.92 26.45
CA GLU A 408 10.43 -2.48 26.58
C GLU A 408 10.10 -1.77 25.26
N ASN A 409 10.70 -2.23 24.15
CA ASN A 409 10.49 -1.61 22.84
C ASN A 409 9.04 -1.74 22.35
N MET A 410 8.40 -2.89 22.62
CA MET A 410 6.99 -3.06 22.28
C MET A 410 6.09 -2.13 23.11
N GLY A 411 6.41 -1.92 24.39
CA GLY A 411 5.74 -0.90 25.22
C GLY A 411 5.90 0.51 24.65
N ASP A 412 7.11 0.88 24.24
CA ASP A 412 7.41 2.18 23.62
C ASP A 412 6.64 2.38 22.29
N LEU A 413 6.48 1.34 21.49
CA LEU A 413 5.70 1.38 20.24
C LEU A 413 4.21 1.57 20.50
N VAL A 414 3.65 0.94 21.54
CA VAL A 414 2.27 1.21 21.99
C VAL A 414 2.14 2.67 22.41
N GLY A 415 3.06 3.17 23.25
CA GLY A 415 3.10 4.55 23.71
C GLY A 415 3.26 5.56 22.55
N THR A 416 3.99 5.18 21.49
CA THR A 416 4.09 5.96 20.26
C THR A 416 2.75 6.07 19.55
N GLY A 417 1.99 4.97 19.45
CA GLY A 417 0.62 4.99 18.91
C GLY A 417 -0.31 5.89 19.73
N GLU A 418 -0.21 5.86 21.06
CA GLU A 418 -0.98 6.76 21.93
C GLU A 418 -0.57 8.22 21.76
N ASN A 419 0.72 8.49 21.57
CA ASN A 419 1.22 9.84 21.30
C ASN A 419 0.73 10.35 19.94
N LEU A 420 0.74 9.50 18.92
CA LEU A 420 0.23 9.82 17.59
C LEU A 420 -1.24 10.27 17.66
N LEU A 421 -2.07 9.67 18.50
CA LEU A 421 -3.46 10.12 18.73
C LEU A 421 -3.56 11.54 19.33
N ARG A 422 -2.57 11.96 20.13
CA ARG A 422 -2.52 13.28 20.77
C ARG A 422 -1.94 14.37 19.86
N GLN A 423 -1.13 14.00 18.87
CA GLN A 423 -0.55 14.93 17.90
C GLN A 423 -1.65 15.62 17.07
N GLN A 424 -1.35 16.83 16.60
CA GLN A 424 -2.21 17.53 15.64
C GLN A 424 -2.15 16.86 14.27
N VAL A 425 -3.25 16.93 13.52
CA VAL A 425 -3.29 16.44 12.15
C VAL A 425 -2.20 17.14 11.33
N SER A 426 -1.35 16.32 10.72
CA SER A 426 -0.29 16.76 9.83
C SER A 426 -0.49 16.22 8.44
N ARG A 427 -0.03 16.95 7.43
CA ARG A 427 0.00 16.50 6.03
C ARG A 427 1.39 16.67 5.46
N VAL A 428 1.75 15.81 4.52
CA VAL A 428 2.99 16.01 3.76
C VAL A 428 2.91 17.30 2.95
N ASN A 429 3.91 18.15 3.14
CA ASN A 429 4.14 19.28 2.27
C ASN A 429 4.82 18.75 1.00
N VAL A 430 4.12 18.85 -0.13
CA VAL A 430 4.56 18.31 -1.42
C VAL A 430 5.86 18.94 -1.95
N ASP A 431 6.19 20.16 -1.50
CA ASP A 431 7.40 20.86 -1.94
C ASP A 431 8.63 20.47 -1.11
N THR A 432 8.44 20.15 0.18
CA THR A 432 9.52 19.84 1.12
C THR A 432 9.65 18.35 1.44
N GLY A 433 8.60 17.57 1.18
CA GLY A 433 8.47 16.17 1.59
C GLY A 433 8.22 15.99 3.10
N LYS A 434 8.16 17.08 3.88
CA LYS A 434 8.04 17.02 5.34
C LYS A 434 6.59 17.06 5.77
N TYR A 435 6.28 16.37 6.86
CA TYR A 435 4.97 16.48 7.50
C TYR A 435 4.87 17.79 8.27
N GLU A 436 3.88 18.59 7.92
CA GLU A 436 3.59 19.87 8.56
C GLU A 436 2.22 19.80 9.21
N VAL A 437 2.13 20.33 10.44
CA VAL A 437 0.85 20.48 11.13
C VAL A 437 -0.06 21.37 10.29
N VAL A 438 -1.29 20.91 10.06
CA VAL A 438 -2.28 21.70 9.31
C VAL A 438 -2.88 22.76 10.26
N PRO A 439 -2.69 24.07 10.00
CA PRO A 439 -3.16 25.10 10.92
C PRO A 439 -4.68 25.06 11.10
N GLY A 440 -5.14 25.07 12.36
CA GLY A 440 -6.56 25.05 12.71
C GLY A 440 -7.21 23.65 12.70
N GLU A 441 -6.49 22.61 12.28
CA GLU A 441 -6.95 21.23 12.44
C GLU A 441 -6.80 20.74 13.88
N ARG A 442 -7.57 19.70 14.18
CA ARG A 442 -7.70 19.08 15.50
C ARG A 442 -6.60 18.05 15.76
N THR A 443 -6.66 17.37 16.92
CA THR A 443 -5.80 16.20 17.16
C THR A 443 -6.21 15.01 16.29
N ASN A 444 -5.29 14.07 16.08
CA ASN A 444 -5.57 12.84 15.34
C ASN A 444 -6.71 12.04 15.98
N ALA A 445 -6.79 11.98 17.32
CA ALA A 445 -7.92 11.36 18.02
C ALA A 445 -9.27 12.01 17.67
N GLN A 446 -9.31 13.33 17.60
CA GLN A 446 -10.52 14.07 17.23
C GLN A 446 -10.87 13.85 15.75
N ALA A 447 -9.88 13.86 14.85
CA ALA A 447 -10.08 13.55 13.43
C ALA A 447 -10.58 12.12 13.21
N LEU A 448 -10.09 11.15 13.99
CA LEU A 448 -10.57 9.77 13.97
C LEU A 448 -12.00 9.64 14.52
N ALA A 449 -12.37 10.42 15.55
CA ALA A 449 -13.75 10.46 16.03
C ALA A 449 -14.70 11.06 14.98
N ASP A 450 -14.25 12.08 14.24
CA ASP A 450 -14.98 12.65 13.11
C ASP A 450 -15.09 11.66 11.95
N LEU A 451 -14.04 10.89 11.67
CA LEU A 451 -14.07 9.80 10.70
C LEU A 451 -15.02 8.67 11.13
N ALA A 452 -15.02 8.26 12.40
CA ALA A 452 -15.93 7.25 12.93
C ALA A 452 -17.39 7.65 12.69
N ARG A 453 -17.73 8.92 12.92
CA ARG A 453 -19.06 9.47 12.64
C ARG A 453 -19.40 9.37 11.15
N GLN A 454 -18.49 9.79 10.27
CA GLN A 454 -18.69 9.68 8.83
C GLN A 454 -18.92 8.23 8.40
N LEU A 455 -18.14 7.28 8.92
CA LEU A 455 -18.29 5.86 8.64
C LEU A 455 -19.65 5.31 9.12
N SER A 456 -20.10 5.67 10.32
CA SER A 456 -21.43 5.31 10.83
C SER A 456 -22.55 5.90 9.98
N GLU A 457 -22.43 7.16 9.56
CA GLU A 457 -23.39 7.83 8.68
C GLU A 457 -23.46 7.19 7.29
N GLU A 458 -22.31 6.85 6.68
CA GLU A 458 -22.23 6.11 5.42
C GLU A 458 -22.95 4.77 5.53
N ARG A 459 -22.62 3.98 6.56
CA ARG A 459 -23.21 2.66 6.80
C ARG A 459 -24.71 2.75 7.03
N THR A 460 -25.15 3.63 7.92
CA THR A 460 -26.57 3.82 8.25
C THR A 460 -27.37 4.27 7.03
N THR A 461 -26.81 5.15 6.22
CA THR A 461 -27.44 5.62 4.98
C THR A 461 -27.60 4.50 3.97
N ARG A 462 -26.56 3.66 3.77
CA ARG A 462 -26.64 2.49 2.89
C ARG A 462 -27.70 1.49 3.34
N LEU A 463 -27.76 1.20 4.64
CA LEU A 463 -28.77 0.30 5.22
C LEU A 463 -30.20 0.84 5.00
N ARG A 464 -30.43 2.15 5.17
CA ARG A 464 -31.74 2.79 4.90
C ARG A 464 -32.11 2.74 3.41
N GLN A 465 -31.14 2.84 2.52
CA GLN A 465 -31.34 2.75 1.06
C GLN A 465 -31.50 1.31 0.56
N GLY A 466 -31.35 0.30 1.41
CA GLY A 466 -31.34 -1.11 0.99
C GLY A 466 -30.16 -1.48 0.09
N LYS A 467 -29.11 -0.63 0.03
CA LYS A 467 -27.89 -0.94 -0.71
C LYS A 467 -27.10 -1.99 0.08
N ALA A 468 -26.73 -3.08 -0.61
CA ALA A 468 -25.78 -4.02 -0.05
C ALA A 468 -24.46 -3.30 0.25
N VAL A 469 -23.84 -3.60 1.40
CA VAL A 469 -22.49 -3.13 1.71
C VAL A 469 -21.54 -3.73 0.65
N PRO A 470 -20.81 -2.91 -0.12
CA PRO A 470 -19.84 -3.39 -1.10
C PRO A 470 -18.88 -4.40 -0.45
N GLY A 471 -18.73 -5.59 -1.04
CA GLY A 471 -17.87 -6.66 -0.50
C GLY A 471 -18.62 -7.80 0.19
N ARG A 472 -19.86 -7.62 0.67
CA ARG A 472 -20.71 -8.77 1.04
C ARG A 472 -21.28 -9.39 -0.23
N GLY A 473 -20.55 -10.35 -0.80
CA GLY A 473 -21.12 -11.29 -1.76
C GLY A 473 -22.39 -11.90 -1.18
N VAL A 474 -23.43 -11.97 -2.01
CA VAL A 474 -24.71 -12.61 -1.70
C VAL A 474 -24.45 -14.07 -1.30
N CYS A 475 -24.29 -14.32 0.00
CA CYS A 475 -24.36 -15.64 0.62
C CYS A 475 -25.56 -15.66 1.57
N ALA A 476 -26.74 -15.45 1.00
CA ALA A 476 -28.03 -15.74 1.63
C ALA A 476 -29.11 -15.83 0.54
N ALA A 477 -29.10 -16.90 -0.25
CA ALA A 477 -30.26 -17.43 -0.95
C ALA A 477 -29.90 -18.76 -1.64
N ARG A 478 -29.92 -19.86 -0.88
CA ARG A 478 -30.55 -21.14 -1.22
C ARG A 478 -30.38 -22.14 -0.09
#